data_AF-A0A9E5VRN4-F1
#
_entry.id   AF-A0A9E5VRN4-F1
#
_cell.length_a   1.000
_cell.length_b   1.000
_cell.length_c   1.000
_cell.angle_alpha   90.00
_cell.angle_beta   90.00
_cell.angle_gamma   90.00
#
_symmetry.space_group_name_H-M   'P 1'
#
loop_
_entity.id
_entity.type
_entity.pdbx_description
1 polymer ?
#
loop_
_entity_poly.entity_id
_entity_poly.type
_entity_poly.pdbx_seq_one_letter_code
_entity_poly.pdbx_strand_id
1 'polypeptide(L)'
;MKKAVLSFISLALAFALTACRQLDVVGKKSITSFEAVLSAMGDNVAADDIHGGWSLKAPDGTVRFIWSKDYSESPLYDVMLEYDAKPFLDAGLDTGKLPDTIFFREGKLTVGSKLGSDELIYSGDITPLASYEQIVNKYRKSVSYHTALDHFNVDLGGGNMFEWAKDTTINAATDSAQDKDIVFVLDPAVFIVAGVDLNKVEGWTFAKVTADIDGKPTQADKFLKPFDIRQ
;
A
#
# COMPACT_ATOMS: atom_id res chain seq x y z
N MET A 1 18.07 -56.73 -49.58
CA MET A 1 19.02 -56.41 -48.51
C MET A 1 18.34 -55.44 -47.55
N LYS A 2 18.39 -55.74 -46.25
CA LYS A 2 17.81 -54.96 -45.15
C LYS A 2 18.54 -53.61 -44.98
N LYS A 3 17.89 -52.69 -44.24
CA LYS A 3 18.39 -51.45 -43.57
C LYS A 3 18.09 -50.16 -44.37
N ALA A 4 17.56 -49.07 -43.82
CA ALA A 4 17.29 -48.70 -42.43
C ALA A 4 16.14 -47.68 -42.36
N VAL A 5 15.28 -47.86 -41.36
CA VAL A 5 14.46 -46.79 -40.78
C VAL A 5 15.40 -45.92 -39.94
N LEU A 6 15.40 -44.60 -40.15
CA LEU A 6 15.88 -43.65 -39.15
C LEU A 6 15.00 -42.40 -39.15
N SER A 7 14.28 -42.26 -38.05
CA SER A 7 13.55 -41.08 -37.61
C SER A 7 14.45 -39.83 -37.58
N PHE A 8 13.91 -38.70 -38.04
CA PHE A 8 14.25 -37.38 -37.52
C PHE A 8 12.95 -36.65 -37.19
N ILE A 9 12.29 -37.09 -36.12
CA ILE A 9 11.49 -36.20 -35.29
C ILE A 9 12.46 -35.72 -34.23
N SER A 10 12.88 -34.45 -34.27
CA SER A 10 13.28 -33.66 -33.11
C SER A 10 13.81 -32.29 -33.53
N LEU A 11 13.49 -31.31 -32.68
CA LEU A 11 14.16 -30.02 -32.53
C LEU A 11 13.63 -28.82 -33.33
N ALA A 12 12.43 -28.37 -32.99
CA ALA A 12 12.09 -26.94 -33.02
C ALA A 12 11.01 -26.53 -32.00
N LEU A 13 10.88 -27.23 -30.86
CA LEU A 13 9.88 -26.90 -29.84
C LEU A 13 10.53 -26.66 -28.46
N ALA A 14 11.53 -25.79 -28.41
CA ALA A 14 12.24 -25.44 -27.17
C ALA A 14 12.46 -23.93 -26.95
N PHE A 15 11.69 -23.07 -27.63
CA PHE A 15 11.76 -21.60 -27.41
C PHE A 15 10.49 -20.97 -26.84
N ALA A 16 9.45 -21.75 -26.51
CA ALA A 16 8.19 -21.21 -25.99
C ALA A 16 8.13 -21.04 -24.46
N LEU A 17 9.16 -21.43 -23.70
CA LEU A 17 9.14 -21.44 -22.23
C LEU A 17 9.92 -20.29 -21.56
N THR A 18 10.60 -19.41 -22.30
CA THR A 18 11.30 -18.25 -21.73
C THR A 18 10.45 -16.98 -21.67
N ALA A 19 9.26 -16.97 -22.29
CA ALA A 19 8.36 -15.81 -22.31
C ALA A 19 7.45 -15.68 -21.06
N CYS A 20 7.47 -16.65 -20.14
CA CYS A 20 6.64 -16.63 -18.92
C CYS A 20 7.26 -15.88 -17.73
N ARG A 21 8.44 -15.26 -17.87
CA ARG A 21 8.89 -14.23 -16.92
C ARG A 21 8.23 -12.91 -17.32
N GLN A 22 6.94 -12.79 -17.05
CA GLN A 22 6.31 -11.47 -16.99
C GLN A 22 7.17 -10.65 -16.01
N LEU A 23 7.89 -9.65 -16.53
CA LEU A 23 8.68 -8.76 -15.69
C LEU A 23 7.69 -8.10 -14.76
N ASP A 24 7.74 -8.42 -13.47
CA ASP A 24 6.91 -7.74 -12.47
C ASP A 24 7.42 -6.31 -12.29
N VAL A 25 7.04 -5.45 -13.24
CA VAL A 25 7.45 -4.06 -13.29
C VAL A 25 6.91 -3.33 -12.06
N VAL A 26 5.67 -3.60 -11.67
CA VAL A 26 5.03 -2.97 -10.53
C VAL A 26 5.75 -3.36 -9.24
N GLY A 27 6.02 -4.64 -8.98
CA GLY A 27 6.78 -5.05 -7.79
C GLY A 27 8.18 -4.46 -7.73
N LYS A 28 8.92 -4.48 -8.85
CA LYS A 28 10.28 -3.91 -8.88
C LYS A 28 10.30 -2.39 -8.72
N LYS A 29 9.41 -1.69 -9.40
CA LYS A 29 9.37 -0.22 -9.37
C LYS A 29 8.76 0.32 -8.09
N SER A 30 7.84 -0.42 -7.46
CA SER A 30 7.30 -0.06 -6.16
C SER A 30 8.39 -0.10 -5.08
N ILE A 31 9.29 -1.11 -5.11
CA ILE A 31 10.46 -1.17 -4.19
C ILE A 31 11.37 0.04 -4.37
N THR A 32 11.84 0.31 -5.60
CA THR A 32 12.78 1.42 -5.85
C THR A 32 12.17 2.79 -5.50
N SER A 33 10.90 3.00 -5.81
CA SER A 33 10.22 4.27 -5.47
C SER A 33 9.96 4.39 -3.97
N PHE A 34 9.61 3.30 -3.30
CA PHE A 34 9.42 3.31 -1.85
C PHE A 34 10.73 3.57 -1.11
N GLU A 35 11.87 3.05 -1.59
CA GLU A 35 13.20 3.40 -1.07
C GLU A 35 13.48 4.91 -1.13
N ALA A 36 13.08 5.57 -2.23
CA ALA A 36 13.20 7.03 -2.36
C ALA A 36 12.31 7.76 -1.33
N VAL A 37 11.09 7.27 -1.11
CA VAL A 37 10.20 7.79 -0.06
C VAL A 37 10.82 7.62 1.33
N LEU A 38 11.32 6.42 1.67
CA LEU A 38 11.96 6.17 2.95
C LEU A 38 13.15 7.10 3.20
N SER A 39 13.95 7.32 2.15
CA SER A 39 15.10 8.24 2.19
C SER A 39 14.69 9.69 2.42
N ALA A 40 13.63 10.15 1.74
CA ALA A 40 13.11 11.51 1.89
C ALA A 40 12.45 11.75 3.26
N MET A 41 11.79 10.71 3.80
CA MET A 41 11.10 10.81 5.09
C MET A 41 12.05 10.81 6.28
N GLY A 42 13.25 10.22 6.16
CA GLY A 42 14.30 10.28 7.17
C GLY A 42 13.79 9.90 8.56
N ASP A 43 13.89 10.83 9.52
CA ASP A 43 13.48 10.64 10.92
C ASP A 43 11.98 10.37 11.12
N ASN A 44 11.15 10.53 10.08
CA ASN A 44 9.75 10.11 10.11
C ASN A 44 9.56 8.61 9.89
N VAL A 45 10.62 7.86 9.59
CA VAL A 45 10.63 6.40 9.55
C VAL A 45 11.29 5.84 10.81
N ALA A 46 10.60 4.97 11.53
CA ALA A 46 11.10 4.39 12.77
C ALA A 46 10.64 2.94 12.97
N ALA A 47 11.35 2.21 13.81
CA ALA A 47 10.85 0.94 14.34
C ALA A 47 9.54 1.17 15.12
N ASP A 48 8.60 0.24 14.99
CA ASP A 48 7.35 0.22 15.73
C ASP A 48 7.29 -1.04 16.59
N ASP A 49 7.67 -0.90 17.86
CA ASP A 49 7.68 -2.01 18.81
C ASP A 49 6.26 -2.45 19.22
N ILE A 50 5.28 -1.54 19.12
CA ILE A 50 3.88 -1.81 19.49
C ILE A 50 3.25 -2.81 18.51
N HIS A 51 3.54 -2.67 17.23
CA HIS A 51 3.00 -3.49 16.15
C HIS A 51 4.03 -4.48 15.57
N GLY A 52 5.25 -4.52 16.11
CA GLY A 52 6.29 -5.45 15.68
C GLY A 52 6.73 -5.21 14.25
N GLY A 53 7.12 -3.99 13.90
CA GLY A 53 7.45 -3.62 12.54
C GLY A 53 8.10 -2.26 12.40
N TRP A 54 7.66 -1.53 11.37
CA TRP A 54 8.12 -0.19 11.03
C TRP A 54 6.94 0.74 10.89
N SER A 55 7.18 2.02 11.12
CA SER A 55 6.22 3.08 10.86
C SER A 55 6.83 4.17 10.00
N LEU A 56 6.02 4.73 9.10
CA LEU A 56 6.27 5.96 8.38
C LEU A 56 5.19 6.96 8.80
N LYS A 57 5.61 7.98 9.52
CA LYS A 57 4.73 9.04 10.03
C LYS A 57 4.62 10.17 9.02
N ALA A 58 3.41 10.67 8.79
CA ALA A 58 3.20 11.85 7.95
C ALA A 58 3.98 13.07 8.46
N PRO A 59 4.33 14.03 7.57
CA PRO A 59 4.97 15.29 7.96
C PRO A 59 4.23 16.08 9.05
N ASP A 60 2.89 16.04 9.07
CA ASP A 60 2.09 16.71 10.10
C ASP A 60 1.93 15.89 11.40
N GLY A 61 2.41 14.65 11.43
CA GLY A 61 2.38 13.76 12.59
C GLY A 61 1.03 13.11 12.90
N THR A 62 -0.02 13.37 12.12
CA THR A 62 -1.41 12.99 12.47
C THR A 62 -1.85 11.62 11.96
N VAL A 63 -1.07 11.03 11.04
CA VAL A 63 -1.28 9.69 10.50
C VAL A 63 0.07 8.99 10.28
N ARG A 64 0.09 7.67 10.41
CA ARG A 64 1.25 6.84 10.07
C ARG A 64 0.83 5.57 9.35
N PHE A 65 1.64 5.15 8.40
CA PHE A 65 1.58 3.83 7.77
C PHE A 65 2.51 2.89 8.54
N ILE A 66 2.02 1.71 8.89
CA ILE A 66 2.74 0.72 9.67
C ILE A 66 2.76 -0.60 8.89
N TRP A 67 3.92 -1.24 8.81
CA TRP A 67 4.07 -2.56 8.21
C TRP A 67 4.97 -3.45 9.06
N SER A 68 4.57 -4.71 9.17
CA SER A 68 5.21 -5.68 10.07
C SER A 68 6.54 -6.20 9.53
N LYS A 69 7.44 -6.55 10.46
CA LYS A 69 8.69 -7.28 10.16
C LYS A 69 8.48 -8.81 10.11
N ASP A 70 7.40 -9.30 10.72
CA ASP A 70 7.07 -10.73 10.80
C ASP A 70 5.56 -10.94 10.99
N TYR A 71 4.92 -11.63 10.03
CA TYR A 71 3.45 -11.76 10.00
C TYR A 71 2.94 -12.84 10.95
N SER A 72 3.82 -13.75 11.39
CA SER A 72 3.52 -14.71 12.44
C SER A 72 3.46 -14.06 13.84
N GLU A 73 4.08 -12.89 14.01
CA GLU A 73 4.18 -12.17 15.28
C GLU A 73 3.35 -10.89 15.36
N SER A 74 2.82 -10.39 14.23
CA SER A 74 2.11 -9.10 14.25
C SER A 74 0.82 -9.19 15.10
N PRO A 75 0.61 -8.25 16.06
CA PRO A 75 -0.43 -8.41 17.08
C PRO A 75 -1.84 -8.16 16.55
N LEU A 76 -1.97 -7.34 15.49
CA LEU A 76 -3.26 -6.94 14.95
C LEU A 76 -3.32 -7.08 13.43
N TYR A 77 -2.48 -6.33 12.72
CA TYR A 77 -2.40 -6.29 11.26
C TYR A 77 -0.95 -6.37 10.80
N ASP A 78 -0.75 -6.85 9.58
CA ASP A 78 0.57 -6.85 8.93
C ASP A 78 0.86 -5.53 8.25
N VAL A 79 -0.20 -4.85 7.77
CA VAL A 79 -0.15 -3.51 7.17
C VAL A 79 -1.35 -2.71 7.66
N MET A 80 -1.14 -1.47 8.09
CA MET A 80 -2.20 -0.64 8.66
C MET A 80 -1.91 0.86 8.58
N LEU A 81 -2.97 1.66 8.71
CA LEU A 81 -2.89 3.06 9.09
C LEU A 81 -3.30 3.22 10.55
N GLU A 82 -2.60 4.09 11.26
CA GLU A 82 -3.04 4.64 12.53
C GLU A 82 -3.11 6.17 12.42
N TYR A 83 -4.21 6.76 12.86
CA TYR A 83 -4.46 8.19 12.71
C TYR A 83 -5.26 8.79 13.86
N ASP A 84 -5.18 10.11 14.01
CA ASP A 84 -5.94 10.84 15.02
C ASP A 84 -7.45 10.66 14.83
N ALA A 85 -8.13 10.22 15.88
CA ALA A 85 -9.58 10.07 15.87
C ALA A 85 -10.31 11.40 16.01
N LYS A 86 -9.64 12.42 16.57
CA LYS A 86 -10.28 13.70 16.94
C LYS A 86 -11.06 14.35 15.79
N PRO A 87 -10.52 14.49 14.55
CA PRO A 87 -11.27 15.09 13.45
C PRO A 87 -12.55 14.33 13.10
N PHE A 88 -12.55 13.00 13.26
CA PHE A 88 -13.73 12.17 13.02
C PHE A 88 -14.74 12.25 14.17
N LEU A 89 -14.26 12.26 15.42
CA LEU A 89 -15.09 12.45 16.62
C LEU A 89 -15.80 13.81 16.60
N ASP A 90 -15.06 14.89 16.28
CA ASP A 90 -15.63 16.24 16.14
C ASP A 90 -16.66 16.30 14.99
N ALA A 91 -16.47 15.49 13.95
CA ALA A 91 -17.39 15.34 12.83
C ALA A 91 -18.57 14.40 13.10
N GLY A 92 -18.71 13.84 14.32
CA GLY A 92 -19.86 13.05 14.73
C GLY A 92 -19.66 11.53 14.75
N LEU A 93 -18.41 11.05 14.68
CA LEU A 93 -18.11 9.62 14.80
C LEU A 93 -18.66 9.02 16.10
N ASP A 94 -19.54 8.04 15.96
CA ASP A 94 -20.01 7.14 17.00
C ASP A 94 -19.15 5.88 17.01
N THR A 95 -18.20 5.80 17.95
CA THR A 95 -17.25 4.67 18.03
C THR A 95 -17.93 3.34 18.33
N GLY A 96 -19.15 3.35 18.88
CA GLY A 96 -19.95 2.14 19.11
C GLY A 96 -20.53 1.53 17.83
N LYS A 97 -20.42 2.22 16.68
CA LYS A 97 -20.89 1.77 15.36
C LYS A 97 -19.75 1.46 14.39
N LEU A 98 -18.49 1.59 14.83
CA LEU A 98 -17.37 1.18 14.02
C LEU A 98 -17.44 -0.33 13.75
N PRO A 99 -17.10 -0.78 12.53
CA PRO A 99 -16.97 -2.20 12.27
C PRO A 99 -15.76 -2.76 13.04
N ASP A 100 -15.75 -4.08 13.27
CA ASP A 100 -14.63 -4.76 13.95
C ASP A 100 -13.29 -4.64 13.22
N THR A 101 -13.30 -4.17 11.96
CA THR A 101 -12.10 -3.88 11.16
C THR A 101 -11.44 -2.55 11.51
N ILE A 102 -12.09 -1.68 12.28
CA ILE A 102 -11.55 -0.38 12.71
C ILE A 102 -11.50 -0.31 14.23
N PHE A 103 -10.30 -0.14 14.77
CA PHE A 103 -10.09 -0.10 16.21
C PHE A 103 -9.94 1.33 16.69
N PHE A 104 -10.67 1.68 17.75
CA PHE A 104 -10.50 2.94 18.46
C PHE A 104 -9.85 2.70 19.83
N ARG A 105 -8.67 3.28 20.06
CA ARG A 105 -7.93 3.18 21.33
C ARG A 105 -7.11 4.44 21.55
N GLU A 106 -7.15 4.97 22.77
CA GLU A 106 -6.27 6.09 23.20
C GLU A 106 -6.31 7.32 22.26
N GLY A 107 -7.48 7.62 21.69
CA GLY A 107 -7.64 8.75 20.77
C GLY A 107 -7.16 8.50 19.34
N LYS A 108 -6.76 7.27 19.01
CA LYS A 108 -6.36 6.83 17.68
C LYS A 108 -7.37 5.87 17.07
N LEU A 109 -7.50 5.94 15.74
CA LEU A 109 -8.18 4.96 14.93
C LEU A 109 -7.13 4.15 14.16
N THR A 110 -7.34 2.83 14.07
CA THR A 110 -6.48 1.91 13.32
C THR A 110 -7.31 1.11 12.32
N VAL A 111 -6.88 1.09 11.07
CA VAL A 111 -7.45 0.25 10.00
C VAL A 111 -6.33 -0.48 9.28
N GLY A 112 -6.54 -1.75 8.92
CA GLY A 112 -5.49 -2.53 8.28
C GLY A 112 -5.93 -3.94 7.94
N SER A 113 -4.96 -4.73 7.51
CA SER A 113 -5.17 -6.12 7.11
C SER A 113 -4.05 -7.02 7.58
N LYS A 114 -4.43 -8.26 7.90
CA LYS A 114 -3.51 -9.40 7.91
C LYS A 114 -3.30 -9.83 6.47
N LEU A 115 -2.06 -9.80 6.00
CA LEU A 115 -1.67 -10.33 4.70
C LEU A 115 -1.52 -11.84 4.77
N GLY A 116 -0.97 -12.36 5.88
CA GLY A 116 -0.88 -13.79 6.11
C GLY A 116 -0.43 -14.15 7.53
N SER A 117 0.28 -15.28 7.65
CA SER A 117 0.74 -15.81 8.94
C SER A 117 2.15 -16.41 8.83
N ASP A 118 2.90 -16.00 7.82
CA ASP A 118 4.25 -16.50 7.57
C ASP A 118 5.23 -15.93 8.61
N GLU A 119 6.11 -16.79 9.12
CA GLU A 119 7.39 -16.35 9.67
C GLU A 119 8.26 -15.82 8.52
N LEU A 120 8.75 -14.58 8.64
CA LEU A 120 9.47 -13.93 7.56
C LEU A 120 10.98 -14.18 7.66
N ILE A 121 11.56 -14.69 6.57
CA ILE A 121 12.98 -15.01 6.49
C ILE A 121 13.69 -13.97 5.63
N TYR A 122 14.73 -13.37 6.20
CA TYR A 122 15.55 -12.34 5.56
C TYR A 122 16.93 -12.89 5.23
N SER A 123 17.48 -12.48 4.07
CA SER A 123 18.85 -12.82 3.67
C SER A 123 19.91 -11.88 4.25
N GLY A 124 19.51 -10.86 5.01
CA GLY A 124 20.36 -9.83 5.58
C GLY A 124 19.63 -9.07 6.69
N ASP A 125 20.07 -7.83 6.96
CA ASP A 125 19.48 -7.00 8.02
C ASP A 125 17.98 -6.76 7.77
N ILE A 126 17.21 -6.84 8.85
CA ILE A 126 15.79 -6.52 8.81
C ILE A 126 15.68 -4.99 8.84
N THR A 127 15.41 -4.41 7.68
CA THR A 127 15.27 -2.96 7.48
C THR A 127 13.83 -2.61 7.08
N PRO A 128 13.44 -1.31 7.14
CA PRO A 128 12.14 -0.86 6.63
C PRO A 128 11.89 -1.30 5.19
N LEU A 129 12.87 -1.11 4.31
CA LEU A 129 12.79 -1.51 2.91
C LEU A 129 12.74 -3.04 2.74
N ALA A 130 13.62 -3.79 3.41
CA ALA A 130 13.63 -5.25 3.31
C ALA A 130 12.31 -5.87 3.79
N SER A 131 11.65 -5.26 4.78
CA SER A 131 10.34 -5.71 5.26
C SER A 131 9.23 -5.40 4.26
N TYR A 132 9.30 -4.27 3.56
CA TYR A 132 8.40 -3.99 2.43
C TYR A 132 8.62 -4.95 1.25
N GLU A 133 9.87 -5.32 0.95
CA GLU A 133 10.17 -6.32 -0.08
C GLU A 133 9.49 -7.67 0.20
N GLN A 134 9.27 -8.05 1.47
CA GLN A 134 8.52 -9.25 1.83
C GLN A 134 7.05 -9.18 1.38
N ILE A 135 6.42 -8.00 1.48
CA ILE A 135 5.06 -7.77 0.95
C ILE A 135 5.06 -8.06 -0.56
N VAL A 136 6.02 -7.48 -1.29
CA VAL A 136 6.11 -7.65 -2.76
C VAL A 136 6.37 -9.11 -3.13
N ASN A 137 7.28 -9.79 -2.42
CA ASN A 137 7.71 -11.14 -2.74
C ASN A 137 6.67 -12.22 -2.41
N LYS A 138 5.95 -12.07 -1.29
CA LYS A 138 5.01 -13.11 -0.80
C LYS A 138 3.55 -12.73 -1.01
N TYR A 139 3.22 -11.45 -0.94
CA TYR A 139 1.86 -10.93 -0.94
C TYR A 139 1.62 -9.96 -2.08
N ARG A 140 2.25 -10.21 -3.23
CA ARG A 140 2.25 -9.32 -4.40
C ARG A 140 0.89 -8.71 -4.76
N LYS A 141 -0.21 -9.44 -4.54
CA LYS A 141 -1.58 -8.98 -4.80
C LYS A 141 -2.03 -7.78 -3.96
N SER A 142 -1.41 -7.53 -2.81
CA SER A 142 -1.69 -6.33 -2.00
C SER A 142 -0.99 -5.08 -2.54
N VAL A 143 -0.12 -5.21 -3.53
CA VAL A 143 0.58 -4.07 -4.14
C VAL A 143 -0.02 -3.77 -5.51
N SER A 144 -0.47 -2.55 -5.72
CA SER A 144 -1.05 -2.13 -7.00
C SER A 144 -0.41 -0.84 -7.52
N TYR A 145 -0.80 -0.46 -8.73
CA TYR A 145 -0.34 0.76 -9.38
C TYR A 145 -1.53 1.54 -9.92
N HIS A 146 -1.62 2.79 -9.50
CA HIS A 146 -2.64 3.74 -9.86
C HIS A 146 -2.15 4.59 -11.04
N THR A 147 -2.50 4.15 -12.26
CA THR A 147 -2.03 4.77 -13.51
C THR A 147 -2.32 6.27 -13.62
N ALA A 148 -3.50 6.73 -13.19
CA ALA A 148 -3.88 8.13 -13.30
C ALA A 148 -3.10 9.06 -12.36
N LEU A 149 -2.58 8.53 -11.24
CA LEU A 149 -1.72 9.28 -10.32
C LEU A 149 -0.24 8.98 -10.52
N ASP A 150 0.15 7.96 -11.29
CA ASP A 150 1.54 7.46 -11.36
C ASP A 150 2.05 7.00 -9.97
N HIS A 151 1.15 6.40 -9.17
CA HIS A 151 1.42 5.97 -7.79
C HIS A 151 1.43 4.45 -7.66
N PHE A 152 2.23 3.93 -6.74
CA PHE A 152 2.06 2.58 -6.19
C PHE A 152 1.26 2.64 -4.90
N ASN A 153 0.67 1.52 -4.50
CA ASN A 153 0.02 1.44 -3.19
C ASN A 153 0.16 0.06 -2.55
N VAL A 154 -0.05 0.03 -1.24
CA VAL A 154 -0.36 -1.17 -0.46
C VAL A 154 -1.84 -1.10 -0.07
N ASP A 155 -2.60 -2.12 -0.46
CA ASP A 155 -3.97 -2.36 -0.03
C ASP A 155 -3.99 -2.78 1.44
N LEU A 156 -4.76 -2.04 2.24
CA LEU A 156 -4.92 -2.23 3.68
C LEU A 156 -6.28 -2.87 4.00
N GLY A 157 -7.04 -3.27 2.98
CA GLY A 157 -8.36 -3.86 3.07
C GLY A 157 -9.47 -2.81 3.18
N GLY A 158 -10.68 -3.21 2.78
CA GLY A 158 -11.87 -2.35 2.87
C GLY A 158 -11.77 -1.06 2.05
N GLY A 159 -10.90 -1.01 1.04
CA GLY A 159 -10.66 0.18 0.22
C GLY A 159 -9.77 1.25 0.86
N ASN A 160 -9.09 0.91 1.96
CA ASN A 160 -8.06 1.76 2.59
C ASN A 160 -6.70 1.44 1.98
N MET A 161 -5.83 2.44 1.85
CA MET A 161 -4.51 2.24 1.24
C MET A 161 -3.49 3.27 1.73
N PHE A 162 -2.22 2.90 1.61
CA PHE A 162 -1.13 3.85 1.60
C PHE A 162 -0.55 3.90 0.19
N GLU A 163 -0.51 5.08 -0.41
CA GLU A 163 0.01 5.29 -1.77
C GLU A 163 1.27 6.15 -1.76
N TRP A 164 2.14 5.94 -2.74
CA TRP A 164 3.29 6.80 -2.99
C TRP A 164 3.60 6.94 -4.47
N ALA A 165 4.19 8.07 -4.82
CA ALA A 165 4.61 8.38 -6.18
C ALA A 165 5.70 7.42 -6.66
N LYS A 166 5.57 6.96 -7.92
CA LYS A 166 6.64 6.22 -8.60
C LYS A 166 7.89 7.08 -8.80
N ASP A 167 7.68 8.35 -9.12
CA ASP A 167 8.73 9.37 -9.24
C ASP A 167 8.23 10.58 -8.45
N THR A 168 8.99 10.99 -7.45
CA THR A 168 8.62 12.12 -6.61
C THR A 168 8.78 13.45 -7.36
N THR A 169 9.48 13.50 -8.50
CA THR A 169 9.74 14.73 -9.27
C THR A 169 8.67 15.04 -10.30
N ILE A 170 8.27 14.04 -11.08
CA ILE A 170 7.39 14.19 -12.24
C ILE A 170 6.29 13.15 -12.18
N ASN A 171 5.06 13.59 -12.45
CA ASN A 171 3.96 12.68 -12.70
C ASN A 171 3.92 12.35 -14.19
N ALA A 172 4.28 11.11 -14.55
CA ALA A 172 4.35 10.72 -15.96
C ALA A 172 2.97 10.60 -16.62
N ALA A 173 1.88 10.52 -15.84
CA ALA A 173 0.53 10.46 -16.37
C ALA A 173 0.01 11.83 -16.83
N THR A 174 0.49 12.91 -16.21
CA THR A 174 0.06 14.29 -16.49
C THR A 174 1.14 15.17 -17.11
N ASP A 175 2.39 14.70 -17.19
CA ASP A 175 3.56 15.48 -17.65
C ASP A 175 3.74 16.79 -16.85
N SER A 176 3.52 16.70 -15.54
CA SER A 176 3.61 17.84 -14.61
C SER A 176 4.42 17.48 -13.38
N ALA A 177 4.85 18.50 -12.62
CA ALA A 177 5.46 18.27 -11.30
C ALA A 177 4.55 17.37 -10.45
N GLN A 178 5.17 16.39 -9.79
CA GLN A 178 4.45 15.57 -8.83
C GLN A 178 4.15 16.41 -7.58
N ASP A 179 2.89 16.40 -7.14
CA ASP A 179 2.36 17.24 -6.05
C ASP A 179 1.78 16.42 -4.89
N LYS A 180 1.89 15.09 -4.96
CA LYS A 180 1.40 14.13 -3.95
C LYS A 180 2.38 12.96 -3.84
N ASP A 181 3.51 13.16 -3.18
CA ASP A 181 4.54 12.12 -3.05
C ASP A 181 4.07 10.92 -2.23
N ILE A 182 3.27 11.14 -1.19
CA ILE A 182 2.60 10.09 -0.42
C ILE A 182 1.14 10.46 -0.16
N VAL A 183 0.26 9.47 -0.08
CA VAL A 183 -1.16 9.66 0.22
C VAL A 183 -1.66 8.59 1.17
N PHE A 184 -2.26 9.02 2.28
CA PHE A 184 -3.03 8.15 3.15
C PHE A 184 -4.49 8.18 2.70
N VAL A 185 -5.08 7.01 2.52
CA VAL A 185 -6.40 6.88 1.91
C VAL A 185 -7.30 6.02 2.79
N LEU A 186 -8.46 6.56 3.13
CA LEU A 186 -9.49 5.88 3.91
C LEU A 186 -10.77 5.73 3.11
N ASP A 187 -11.47 4.61 3.34
CA ASP A 187 -12.80 4.39 2.80
C ASP A 187 -13.86 5.12 3.66
N PRO A 188 -14.63 6.07 3.09
CA PRO A 188 -15.55 6.89 3.86
C PRO A 188 -16.79 6.12 4.31
N ALA A 189 -17.16 5.02 3.65
CA ALA A 189 -18.44 4.35 3.84
C ALA A 189 -18.66 3.89 5.29
N VAL A 190 -17.63 3.33 5.92
CA VAL A 190 -17.65 2.90 7.32
C VAL A 190 -17.86 4.06 8.30
N PHE A 191 -17.32 5.24 8.00
CA PHE A 191 -17.48 6.43 8.84
C PHE A 191 -18.88 7.05 8.68
N ILE A 192 -19.46 7.01 7.48
CA ILE A 192 -20.85 7.43 7.24
C ILE A 192 -21.80 6.60 8.09
N VAL A 193 -21.65 5.27 8.05
CA VAL A 193 -22.47 4.34 8.85
C VAL A 193 -22.29 4.63 10.36
N ALA A 194 -21.07 4.99 10.77
CA ALA A 194 -20.76 5.37 12.13
C ALA A 194 -21.14 6.83 12.48
N GLY A 195 -21.85 7.56 11.61
CA GLY A 195 -22.43 8.87 11.93
C GLY A 195 -21.57 10.10 11.59
N VAL A 196 -20.43 9.91 10.92
CA VAL A 196 -19.54 11.02 10.53
C VAL A 196 -20.17 11.87 9.43
N ASP A 197 -20.18 13.19 9.65
CA ASP A 197 -20.42 14.19 8.61
C ASP A 197 -19.13 14.43 7.82
N LEU A 198 -19.08 13.91 6.59
CA LEU A 198 -17.86 13.91 5.78
C LEU A 198 -17.28 15.29 5.51
N ASN A 199 -18.11 16.32 5.48
CA ASN A 199 -17.68 17.69 5.21
C ASN A 199 -17.09 18.40 6.43
N LYS A 200 -17.14 17.76 7.61
CA LYS A 200 -16.60 18.30 8.87
C LYS A 200 -15.31 17.64 9.33
N VAL A 201 -14.84 16.62 8.63
CA VAL A 201 -13.58 15.94 8.98
C VAL A 201 -12.41 16.84 8.58
N GLU A 202 -11.83 17.53 9.56
CA GLU A 202 -10.70 18.43 9.33
C GLU A 202 -9.41 17.65 9.02
N GLY A 203 -8.55 18.24 8.18
CA GLY A 203 -7.24 17.68 7.83
C GLY A 203 -7.27 16.47 6.89
N TRP A 204 -8.46 16.07 6.40
CA TRP A 204 -8.68 15.07 5.37
C TRP A 204 -9.50 15.68 4.23
N THR A 205 -9.12 15.38 2.99
CA THR A 205 -9.87 15.80 1.80
C THR A 205 -10.86 14.71 1.40
N PHE A 206 -12.15 15.01 1.41
CA PHE A 206 -13.17 14.13 0.84
C PHE A 206 -13.28 14.36 -0.67
N ALA A 207 -12.96 13.36 -1.48
CA ALA A 207 -12.96 13.48 -2.93
C ALA A 207 -13.37 12.18 -3.62
N LYS A 208 -13.86 12.31 -4.85
CA LYS A 208 -14.10 11.18 -5.74
C LYS A 208 -12.85 10.91 -6.56
N VAL A 209 -12.31 9.69 -6.46
CA VAL A 209 -11.14 9.26 -7.20
C VAL A 209 -11.53 8.21 -8.23
N THR A 210 -10.83 8.20 -9.37
CA THR A 210 -10.98 7.13 -10.36
C THR A 210 -9.89 6.10 -10.09
N ALA A 211 -10.25 4.90 -9.66
CA ALA A 211 -9.34 3.78 -9.49
C ALA A 211 -9.55 2.76 -10.62
N ASP A 212 -8.50 2.05 -10.99
CA ASP A 212 -8.64 0.86 -11.83
C ASP A 212 -8.93 -0.34 -10.92
N ILE A 213 -10.13 -0.90 -11.05
CA ILE A 213 -10.55 -2.11 -10.33
C ILE A 213 -10.84 -3.17 -11.38
N ASP A 214 -10.06 -4.25 -11.37
CA ASP A 214 -10.17 -5.37 -12.33
C ASP A 214 -10.09 -4.94 -13.81
N GLY A 215 -9.24 -3.96 -14.13
CA GLY A 215 -9.07 -3.43 -15.49
C GLY A 215 -10.15 -2.45 -15.91
N LYS A 216 -10.95 -1.93 -14.96
CA LYS A 216 -12.06 -1.02 -15.23
C LYS A 216 -11.93 0.27 -14.41
N PRO A 217 -12.02 1.45 -15.06
CA PRO A 217 -12.08 2.71 -14.35
C PRO A 217 -13.37 2.78 -13.55
N THR A 218 -13.24 2.87 -12.23
CA THR A 218 -14.33 2.93 -11.27
C THR A 218 -14.16 4.16 -10.40
N GLN A 219 -15.23 4.93 -10.24
CA GLN A 219 -15.21 6.06 -9.31
C GLN A 219 -15.55 5.59 -7.90
N ALA A 220 -14.73 5.99 -6.94
CA ALA A 220 -14.95 5.72 -5.53
C ALA A 220 -14.75 7.01 -4.72
N ASP A 221 -15.61 7.22 -3.73
CA ASP A 221 -15.41 8.30 -2.76
C ASP A 221 -14.31 7.89 -1.77
N LYS A 222 -13.41 8.81 -1.45
CA LYS A 222 -12.26 8.59 -0.55
C LYS A 222 -12.02 9.79 0.35
N PHE A 223 -11.55 9.49 1.56
CA PHE A 223 -10.79 10.46 2.35
C PHE A 223 -9.33 10.34 1.98
N LEU A 224 -8.73 11.46 1.60
CA LEU A 224 -7.35 11.56 1.15
C LEU A 224 -6.58 12.51 2.06
N LYS A 225 -5.38 12.12 2.43
CA LYS A 225 -4.44 12.98 3.14
C LYS A 225 -3.08 12.95 2.44
N PRO A 226 -2.90 13.78 1.39
CA PRO A 226 -1.68 13.80 0.59
C PRO A 226 -0.59 14.66 1.24
N PHE A 227 0.67 14.35 0.93
CA PHE A 227 1.83 15.16 1.30
C PHE A 227 2.84 15.22 0.15
N ASP A 228 3.42 16.41 -0.04
CA ASP A 228 4.69 16.59 -0.73
C ASP A 228 5.79 16.47 0.33
N ILE A 229 6.73 15.54 0.12
CA ILE A 229 7.75 15.20 1.12
C ILE A 229 9.13 15.73 0.72
N ARG A 230 9.21 16.45 -0.41
CA ARG A 230 10.42 17.15 -0.82
C ARG A 230 10.27 18.61 -0.43
N GLN A 231 11.24 19.10 0.34
CA GLN A 231 11.43 20.52 0.61
C GLN A 231 12.67 21.03 -0.12
#